data_AF-A0A972YIF2-F1
#
_entry.id   AF-A0A972YIF2-F1
#
_cell.length_a   1.000
_cell.length_b   1.000
_cell.length_c   1.000
_cell.angle_alpha   90.00
_cell.angle_beta   90.00
_cell.angle_gamma   90.00
#
_symmetry.space_group_name_H-M   'P 1'
#
loop_
_entity.id
_entity.type
_entity.pdbx_description
1 polymer ?
#
loop_
_entity_poly.entity_id
_entity_poly.type
_entity_poly.pdbx_seq_one_letter_code
_entity_poly.pdbx_strand_id
1 'polypeptide(L)'
;MLNLAPIKYAQVLSEYGGPVGRVEYAPAKVLGMDCTQAVAYLREGLFPESVRPKTLTSQPDGAGSHKSAQVACHMAVSEALERWAVLHCRANPGSLSCAMEIDGSSNGFAAFPGLFKRQARKAALRESIER
;
A
#
# COMPACT_ATOMS: atom_id res chain seq x y z
N MET A 1 -2.64 -8.67 -17.03
CA MET A 1 -1.29 -8.18 -16.71
C MET A 1 -0.59 -9.25 -15.88
N LEU A 2 0.70 -9.53 -16.14
CA LEU A 2 1.45 -10.46 -15.30
C LEU A 2 1.71 -9.82 -13.94
N ASN A 3 1.27 -10.48 -12.87
CA ASN A 3 1.48 -10.05 -11.49
C ASN A 3 2.77 -10.69 -10.97
N LEU A 4 3.76 -9.88 -10.58
CA LEU A 4 5.01 -10.35 -9.98
C LEU A 4 5.02 -10.26 -8.45
N ALA A 5 3.88 -10.01 -7.81
CA ALA A 5 3.78 -9.95 -6.35
C ALA A 5 4.45 -11.14 -5.63
N PRO A 6 4.28 -12.41 -6.07
CA PRO A 6 4.93 -13.53 -5.39
C PRO A 6 6.45 -13.42 -5.35
N ILE A 7 7.06 -12.78 -6.36
CA ILE A 7 8.52 -12.60 -6.45
C ILE A 7 8.92 -11.31 -5.73
N LYS A 8 8.26 -10.19 -6.06
CA LYS A 8 8.60 -8.86 -5.54
C LYS A 8 8.31 -8.71 -4.05
N TYR A 9 7.37 -9.46 -3.51
CA TYR A 9 7.00 -9.43 -2.10
C TYR A 9 7.53 -10.61 -1.29
N ALA A 10 8.38 -11.47 -1.88
CA ALA A 10 8.92 -12.66 -1.22
C ALA A 10 9.63 -12.37 0.11
N GLN A 11 10.23 -11.18 0.25
CA GLN A 11 10.94 -10.73 1.45
C GLN A 11 10.39 -9.40 1.98
N VAL A 12 9.09 -9.15 1.78
CA VAL A 12 8.50 -7.85 2.15
C VAL A 12 8.35 -7.67 3.66
N LEU A 13 8.32 -8.77 4.42
CA LEU A 13 8.18 -8.75 5.87
C LEU A 13 9.48 -8.30 6.56
N SER A 14 9.34 -7.64 7.70
CA SER A 14 10.43 -7.06 8.49
C SER A 14 11.40 -8.10 9.02
N GLU A 15 10.92 -9.31 9.32
CA GLU A 15 11.77 -10.46 9.70
C GLU A 15 12.78 -10.85 8.60
N TYR A 16 12.50 -10.51 7.34
CA TYR A 16 13.39 -10.69 6.20
C TYR A 16 14.05 -9.38 5.73
N GLY A 17 13.98 -8.31 6.53
CA GLY A 17 14.56 -7.01 6.21
C GLY A 17 13.63 -6.05 5.46
N GLY A 18 12.41 -6.47 5.11
CA GLY A 18 11.44 -5.65 4.39
C GLY A 18 10.75 -4.57 5.25
N PRO A 19 9.92 -3.71 4.63
CA PRO A 19 9.26 -2.60 5.30
C PRO A 19 7.94 -2.97 6.00
N VAL A 20 7.35 -4.14 5.74
CA VAL A 20 6.05 -4.55 6.30
C VAL A 20 6.27 -5.30 7.61
N GLY A 21 5.71 -4.83 8.71
CA GLY A 21 5.83 -5.48 10.02
C GLY A 21 4.96 -6.72 10.13
N ARG A 22 3.70 -6.64 9.67
CA ARG A 22 2.75 -7.76 9.69
C ARG A 22 1.65 -7.58 8.65
N VAL A 23 1.03 -8.71 8.28
CA VAL A 23 -0.17 -8.77 7.44
C VAL A 23 -1.20 -9.64 8.16
N GLU A 24 -2.41 -9.13 8.28
CA GLU A 24 -3.55 -9.85 8.87
C GLU A 24 -4.61 -10.04 7.79
N TYR A 25 -5.33 -11.16 7.81
CA TYR A 25 -6.44 -11.39 6.90
C TYR A 25 -7.52 -12.25 7.54
N ALA A 26 -8.75 -12.04 7.10
CA ALA A 26 -9.92 -12.77 7.55
C ALA A 26 -10.92 -12.95 6.40
N PRO A 27 -11.75 -14.03 6.44
CA PRO A 27 -12.94 -14.11 5.60
C PRO A 27 -13.85 -12.92 5.85
N ALA A 28 -14.46 -12.40 4.79
CA ALA A 28 -15.37 -11.27 4.83
C ALA A 28 -16.43 -11.38 3.73
N LYS A 29 -17.48 -10.57 3.84
CA LYS A 29 -18.44 -10.37 2.75
C LYS A 29 -18.37 -8.95 2.23
N VAL A 30 -18.09 -8.79 0.94
CA VAL A 30 -18.12 -7.48 0.26
C VAL A 30 -19.26 -7.51 -0.74
N LEU A 31 -20.25 -6.65 -0.52
CA LEU A 31 -21.48 -6.58 -1.35
C LEU A 31 -22.17 -7.95 -1.50
N GLY A 32 -22.20 -8.74 -0.42
CA GLY A 32 -22.80 -10.08 -0.40
C GLY A 32 -21.93 -11.21 -0.98
N MET A 33 -20.78 -10.90 -1.57
CA MET A 33 -19.84 -11.90 -2.09
C MET A 33 -18.84 -12.32 -1.02
N ASP A 34 -18.62 -13.63 -0.88
CA ASP A 34 -17.57 -14.17 -0.04
C ASP A 34 -16.20 -13.78 -0.60
N CYS A 35 -15.39 -13.19 0.27
CA CYS A 35 -14.06 -12.70 -0.05
C CYS A 35 -13.14 -12.83 1.17
N THR A 36 -11.88 -12.51 0.97
CA THR A 36 -10.91 -12.29 2.03
C THR A 36 -10.61 -10.80 2.10
N GLN A 37 -10.68 -10.24 3.30
CA GLN A 37 -10.13 -8.94 3.61
C GLN A 37 -8.75 -9.13 4.23
N ALA A 38 -7.79 -8.33 3.77
CA ALA A 38 -6.44 -8.29 4.29
C ALA A 38 -6.05 -6.85 4.62
N VAL A 39 -5.21 -6.70 5.63
CA VAL A 39 -4.61 -5.42 6.03
C VAL A 39 -3.12 -5.62 6.26
N ALA A 40 -2.33 -4.60 5.93
CA ALA A 40 -0.89 -4.60 6.11
C ALA A 40 -0.45 -3.42 6.97
N TYR A 41 0.54 -3.66 7.82
CA TYR A 41 1.13 -2.67 8.72
C TYR A 41 2.60 -2.49 8.37
N LEU A 42 3.05 -1.26 8.18
CA LEU A 42 4.47 -0.94 8.04
C LEU A 42 5.16 -1.12 9.40
N ARG A 43 6.41 -1.57 9.39
CA ARG A 43 7.18 -1.74 10.62
C ARG A 43 7.39 -0.40 11.32
N GLU A 44 7.53 -0.44 12.64
CA GLU A 44 7.86 0.73 13.44
C GLU A 44 9.27 1.26 13.09
N GLY A 45 9.48 2.56 13.33
CA GLY A 45 10.76 3.23 13.05
C GLY A 45 11.09 3.43 11.57
N LEU A 46 10.21 3.07 10.63
CA LEU A 46 10.43 3.28 9.20
C LEU A 46 10.39 4.77 8.79
N PHE A 47 9.72 5.61 9.58
CA PHE A 47 9.62 7.06 9.40
C PHE A 47 9.33 7.72 10.76
N PRO A 48 9.61 9.04 10.91
CA PRO A 48 9.27 9.79 12.12
C PRO A 48 7.78 9.72 12.45
N GLU A 49 7.41 9.60 13.72
CA GLU A 49 5.98 9.60 14.12
C GLU A 49 5.26 10.90 13.72
N SER A 50 5.99 12.02 13.59
CA SER A 50 5.46 13.31 13.19
C SER A 50 4.81 13.31 11.80
N VAL A 51 5.15 12.35 10.93
CA VAL A 51 4.53 12.22 9.60
C VAL A 51 3.32 11.28 9.57
N ARG A 52 3.04 10.55 10.67
CA ARG A 52 1.83 9.72 10.77
C ARG A 52 0.61 10.60 11.10
N PRO A 53 -0.56 10.32 10.51
CA PRO A 53 -1.82 10.85 11.01
C PRO A 53 -2.02 10.44 12.47
N LYS A 54 -2.26 11.42 13.36
CA LYS A 54 -2.55 11.14 14.77
C LYS A 54 -3.90 10.42 14.88
N THR A 55 -3.87 9.17 15.29
CA THR A 55 -5.05 8.30 15.40
C THR A 55 -5.06 7.62 16.76
N LEU A 56 -6.27 7.39 17.30
CA LEU A 56 -6.46 6.77 18.63
C LEU A 56 -6.20 5.26 18.63
N THR A 57 -6.16 4.63 17.45
CA THR A 57 -5.96 3.19 17.27
C THR A 57 -4.88 2.95 16.22
N SER A 58 -4.22 1.79 16.28
CA SER A 58 -3.27 1.38 15.23
C SER A 58 -4.00 1.23 13.90
N GLN A 59 -3.77 2.15 12.97
CA GLN A 59 -4.37 2.06 11.64
C GLN A 59 -3.52 1.21 10.71
N PRO A 60 -4.15 0.35 9.87
CA PRO A 60 -3.43 -0.34 8.82
C PRO A 60 -2.90 0.66 7.79
N ASP A 61 -1.71 0.38 7.28
CA ASP A 61 -1.03 1.20 6.27
C ASP A 61 -1.46 0.83 4.84
N GLY A 62 -2.12 -0.33 4.66
CA GLY A 62 -2.77 -0.72 3.42
C GLY A 62 -3.84 -1.78 3.62
N ALA A 63 -4.77 -1.89 2.67
CA ALA A 63 -5.88 -2.83 2.70
C ALA A 63 -6.09 -3.54 1.36
N GLY A 64 -6.74 -4.69 1.38
CA GLY A 64 -7.02 -5.48 0.20
C GLY A 64 -8.26 -6.34 0.37
N SER A 65 -9.02 -6.50 -0.71
CA SER A 65 -10.21 -7.35 -0.73
C SER A 65 -10.24 -8.17 -2.02
N HIS A 66 -10.25 -9.48 -1.91
CA HIS A 66 -10.31 -10.36 -3.08
C HIS A 66 -10.88 -11.74 -2.71
N LYS A 67 -11.38 -12.50 -3.69
CA LYS A 67 -11.83 -13.90 -3.50
C LYS A 67 -10.70 -14.87 -3.09
N SER A 68 -9.45 -14.44 -3.21
CA SER A 68 -8.26 -15.22 -2.87
C SER A 68 -7.49 -14.47 -1.79
N ALA A 69 -7.23 -15.13 -0.67
CA ALA A 69 -6.48 -14.57 0.44
C ALA A 69 -5.11 -14.04 0.00
N GLN A 70 -4.40 -14.81 -0.84
CA GLN A 70 -3.08 -14.41 -1.33
C GLN A 70 -3.14 -13.11 -2.14
N VAL A 71 -4.14 -12.96 -3.01
CA VAL A 71 -4.32 -11.73 -3.79
C VAL A 71 -4.71 -10.56 -2.90
N ALA A 72 -5.59 -10.77 -1.91
CA ALA A 72 -5.95 -9.74 -0.94
C ALA A 72 -4.73 -9.25 -0.15
N CYS A 73 -3.87 -10.17 0.31
CA CYS A 73 -2.62 -9.81 1.00
C CYS A 73 -1.66 -9.04 0.09
N HIS A 74 -1.51 -9.44 -1.18
CA HIS A 74 -0.69 -8.69 -2.13
C HIS A 74 -1.22 -7.28 -2.39
N MET A 75 -2.55 -7.09 -2.43
CA MET A 75 -3.18 -5.78 -2.56
C MET A 75 -2.87 -4.90 -1.34
N ALA A 76 -3.08 -5.44 -0.13
CA ALA A 76 -2.79 -4.73 1.12
C ALA A 76 -1.31 -4.32 1.24
N VAL A 77 -0.39 -5.23 0.86
CA VAL A 77 1.05 -4.94 0.81
C VAL A 77 1.35 -3.85 -0.22
N SER A 78 0.71 -3.89 -1.40
CA SER A 78 0.86 -2.86 -2.42
C SER A 78 0.50 -1.47 -1.87
N GLU A 79 -0.69 -1.34 -1.28
CA GLU A 79 -1.16 -0.07 -0.73
C GLU A 79 -0.27 0.41 0.42
N ALA A 80 0.22 -0.50 1.28
CA ALA A 80 1.16 -0.13 2.34
C ALA A 80 2.50 0.40 1.79
N LEU A 81 3.04 -0.20 0.74
CA LEU A 81 4.26 0.27 0.09
C LEU A 81 4.07 1.61 -0.62
N GLU A 82 2.88 1.85 -1.16
CA GLU A 82 2.52 3.14 -1.74
C GLU A 82 2.46 4.22 -0.67
N ARG A 83 1.78 3.95 0.46
CA ARG A 83 1.72 4.87 1.59
C ARG A 83 3.10 5.15 2.16
N TRP A 84 3.96 4.13 2.24
CA TRP A 84 5.37 4.31 2.60
C TRP A 84 6.09 5.26 1.64
N ALA A 85 5.94 5.08 0.33
CA ALA A 85 6.58 5.95 -0.66
C ALA A 85 6.09 7.40 -0.54
N VAL A 86 4.79 7.61 -0.33
CA VAL A 86 4.18 8.92 -0.05
C VAL A 86 4.80 9.57 1.18
N LEU A 87 4.88 8.85 2.30
CA LEU A 87 5.46 9.37 3.54
C LEU A 87 6.95 9.67 3.39
N HIS A 88 7.69 8.82 2.66
CA HIS A 88 9.10 9.04 2.37
C HIS A 88 9.34 10.32 1.56
N CYS A 89 8.53 10.57 0.53
CA CYS A 89 8.59 11.81 -0.25
C CYS A 89 8.27 13.05 0.60
N ARG A 90 7.27 12.97 1.49
CA ARG A 90 6.91 14.07 2.40
C ARG A 90 8.00 14.40 3.41
N ALA A 91 8.67 13.38 3.95
CA ALA A 91 9.77 13.57 4.87
C ALA A 91 11.03 14.17 4.19
N ASN A 92 11.14 14.05 2.86
CA ASN A 92 12.29 14.48 2.07
C ASN A 92 11.86 15.41 0.92
N PRO A 93 11.36 16.62 1.22
CA PRO A 93 10.77 17.54 0.23
C PRO A 93 11.74 18.00 -0.86
N GLY A 94 13.05 17.83 -0.67
CA GLY A 94 14.06 18.12 -1.69
C GLY A 94 14.23 17.05 -2.78
N SER A 95 13.60 15.86 -2.66
CA SER A 95 13.95 14.70 -3.50
C SER A 95 13.11 14.50 -4.75
N LEU A 96 11.87 15.01 -4.85
CA LEU A 96 11.03 14.97 -6.06
C LEU A 96 9.80 15.89 -5.92
N SER A 97 9.56 16.77 -6.90
CA SER A 97 8.35 17.59 -7.00
C SER A 97 7.16 16.73 -7.48
N CYS A 98 6.56 15.94 -6.59
CA CYS A 98 5.44 15.06 -6.91
C CYS A 98 4.05 15.75 -6.84
N ALA A 99 3.99 17.08 -6.94
CA ALA A 99 2.77 17.90 -6.76
C ALA A 99 2.01 17.68 -5.43
N MET A 100 2.66 17.03 -4.45
CA MET A 100 2.13 16.74 -3.11
C MET A 100 1.95 18.01 -2.25
N GLU A 101 2.43 19.15 -2.75
CA GLU A 101 2.24 20.47 -2.13
C GLU A 101 0.85 21.04 -2.42
N ILE A 102 0.16 20.55 -3.45
CA ILE A 102 -1.16 21.03 -3.88
C ILE A 102 -2.28 20.19 -3.23
N ASP A 103 -2.06 18.88 -3.08
CA ASP A 103 -3.00 17.95 -2.45
C ASP A 103 -2.29 17.09 -1.38
N GLY A 104 -2.79 17.18 -0.15
CA GLY A 104 -2.34 16.41 1.01
C GLY A 104 -2.94 14.99 1.09
N SER A 105 -3.71 14.57 0.09
CA SER A 105 -4.20 13.20 -0.03
C SER A 105 -3.13 12.25 -0.59
N SER A 106 -3.40 10.93 -0.55
CA SER A 106 -2.65 9.91 -1.30
C SER A 106 -3.37 9.52 -2.60
N ASN A 107 -4.33 10.34 -3.07
CA ASN A 107 -5.08 10.04 -4.28
C ASN A 107 -4.15 10.05 -5.51
N GLY A 108 -4.33 9.06 -6.38
CA GLY A 108 -3.52 8.97 -7.60
C GLY A 108 -2.09 8.49 -7.39
N PHE A 109 -1.75 8.00 -6.18
CA PHE A 109 -0.58 7.17 -6.00
C PHE A 109 -0.94 5.72 -6.34
N ALA A 110 0.07 4.93 -6.71
CA ALA A 110 -0.11 3.51 -6.98
C ALA A 110 1.22 2.79 -6.83
N ALA A 111 1.26 1.75 -6.01
CA ALA A 111 2.26 0.70 -6.13
C ALA A 111 1.67 -0.50 -6.87
N PHE A 112 2.34 -0.96 -7.93
CA PHE A 112 1.95 -2.19 -8.62
C PHE A 112 3.18 -3.09 -8.86
N PRO A 113 3.14 -4.36 -8.43
CA PRO A 113 4.25 -5.30 -8.59
C PRO A 113 4.28 -5.89 -10.02
N GLY A 114 4.35 -5.02 -11.02
CA GLY A 114 4.39 -5.38 -12.43
C GLY A 114 5.80 -5.42 -13.02
N LEU A 115 5.90 -5.87 -14.27
CA LEU A 115 7.15 -5.86 -15.05
C LEU A 115 7.62 -4.44 -15.38
N PHE A 116 6.69 -3.52 -15.70
CA PHE A 116 7.03 -2.17 -16.18
C PHE A 116 6.39 -1.09 -15.30
N LYS A 117 7.14 -0.02 -15.03
CA LYS A 117 6.67 1.13 -14.23
C LYS A 117 5.36 1.75 -14.75
N ARG A 118 5.12 1.70 -16.07
CA ARG A 118 3.89 2.20 -16.71
C ARG A 118 2.61 1.52 -16.21
N GLN A 119 2.72 0.34 -15.61
CA GLN A 119 1.59 -0.40 -15.06
C GLN A 119 1.05 0.24 -13.77
N ALA A 120 1.93 0.78 -12.92
CA ALA A 120 1.52 1.57 -11.75
C ALA A 120 0.77 2.84 -12.17
N ARG A 121 1.20 3.51 -13.25
CA ARG A 121 0.50 4.70 -13.78
C ARG A 121 -0.95 4.44 -14.17
N LYS A 122 -1.26 3.25 -14.72
CA LYS A 122 -2.65 2.88 -15.06
C LYS A 122 -3.51 2.67 -13.82
N ALA A 123 -2.94 2.07 -12.77
CA ALA A 123 -3.62 1.90 -11.49
C ALA A 123 -3.89 3.25 -10.82
N ALA A 124 -2.88 4.11 -10.73
CA ALA A 124 -2.98 5.47 -10.20
C ALA A 124 -4.08 6.28 -10.91
N LEU A 125 -4.09 6.28 -12.25
CA LEU A 125 -5.10 7.00 -13.02
C LEU A 125 -6.51 6.48 -12.73
N ARG A 126 -6.68 5.16 -12.60
CA ARG A 126 -7.98 4.57 -12.32
C ARG A 126 -8.48 4.97 -10.93
N GLU A 127 -7.61 4.94 -9.92
CA GLU A 127 -7.96 5.38 -8.57
C GLU A 127 -8.33 6.87 -8.54
N SER A 128 -7.62 7.72 -9.28
CA SER A 128 -7.97 9.14 -9.43
C SER A 128 -9.33 9.39 -10.11
N ILE A 129 -9.83 8.44 -10.91
CA ILE A 129 -11.16 8.54 -11.55
C ILE A 129 -12.26 8.02 -10.62
N GLU A 130 -11.94 7.08 -9.73
CA GLU A 130 -12.90 6.46 -8.79
C GLU A 130 -13.26 7.39 -7.61
N ARG A 131 -12.47 8.43 -7.33
CA ARG A 131 -12.68 9.41 -6.25
C ARG A 131 -13.07 10.78 -6.79
#